data_AF-A0A1F3LIS3-F1
#
_entry.id   AF-A0A1F3LIS3-F1
#
_cell.length_a   1.000
_cell.length_b   1.000
_cell.length_c   1.000
_cell.angle_alpha   90.00
_cell.angle_beta   90.00
_cell.angle_gamma   90.00
#
_symmetry.space_group_name_H-M   'P 1'
#
loop_
_entity.id
_entity.type
_entity.pdbx_description
1 polymer ?
#
loop_
_entity_poly.entity_id
_entity_poly.type
_entity_poly.pdbx_seq_one_letter_code
_entity_poly.pdbx_strand_id
1 'polypeptide(L)'
;MTRNKAILKILFLFLLSCFSANTVKGSVVDTSAIHELTVYVIKSSSPLNWESPSSLYRTSLESYTKSLFSKNLYSIGHLFIELSTPLLDSVVLTSIRSTSGAEKRRLVLKEKIGLGMLGAVLHGRMETREELTKKIDHFSKKKNGIRFITYRICEESAKRIVEFLEKFTKKFDAKNKPCDFYGGAFWSRFENEGGGCTSFGMSAMEVAGLFNDYPEWRVSVNIPLYLIGGEYNNGHRVKRSSILRAHTWYEGSGEENVDFVPITVYDPSLIFDWIDGQRRIRRTTAEGDTIKGEISLHEQPAFKPVVKNSIPGLYVDSRNIIPAEEPVFKQRKQPSVFINTFRNKIF
;
A
#
# COMPACT_ATOMS: atom_id res chain seq x y z
N MET A 1 -4.63 72.82 22.55
CA MET A 1 -3.52 71.85 22.38
C MET A 1 -3.75 70.54 23.15
N THR A 2 -4.98 70.03 23.21
CA THR A 2 -5.38 68.91 24.10
C THR A 2 -6.21 67.81 23.42
N ARG A 3 -6.53 67.94 22.11
CA ARG A 3 -7.36 66.98 21.38
C ARG A 3 -6.58 65.86 20.66
N ASN A 4 -5.27 66.01 20.43
CA ASN A 4 -4.45 65.03 19.71
C ASN A 4 -3.91 63.87 20.57
N LYS A 5 -3.97 63.96 21.91
CA LYS A 5 -3.45 62.89 22.79
C LYS A 5 -4.44 61.74 23.01
N ALA A 6 -5.74 61.97 22.78
CA ALA A 6 -6.77 60.93 22.95
C ALA A 6 -6.82 59.97 21.75
N ILE A 7 -6.67 60.50 20.53
CA ILE A 7 -6.72 59.70 19.29
C ILE A 7 -5.50 58.77 19.20
N LEU A 8 -4.32 59.22 19.64
CA LEU A 8 -3.10 58.40 19.64
C LEU A 8 -3.18 57.23 20.65
N LYS A 9 -3.85 57.41 21.79
CA LYS A 9 -4.05 56.33 22.78
C LYS A 9 -5.04 55.27 22.30
N ILE A 10 -6.09 55.68 21.56
CA ILE A 10 -7.06 54.74 20.98
C ILE A 10 -6.43 53.93 19.85
N LEU A 11 -5.59 54.54 19.01
CA LEU A 11 -4.84 53.82 17.98
C LEU A 11 -3.83 52.81 18.55
N PHE A 12 -3.18 53.15 19.67
CA PHE A 12 -2.22 52.26 20.33
C PHE A 12 -2.90 51.06 21.02
N LEU A 13 -4.10 51.25 21.58
CA LEU A 13 -4.92 50.16 22.13
C LEU A 13 -5.48 49.25 21.02
N PHE A 14 -5.84 49.79 19.86
CA PHE A 14 -6.31 48.99 18.71
C PHE A 14 -5.17 48.18 18.05
N LEU A 15 -3.96 48.74 18.00
CA LEU A 15 -2.76 48.03 17.53
C LEU A 15 -2.28 46.94 18.50
N LEU A 16 -2.50 47.10 19.81
CA LEU A 16 -2.23 46.03 20.78
C LEU A 16 -3.29 44.91 20.76
N SER A 17 -4.56 45.21 20.42
CA SER A 17 -5.59 44.17 20.32
C SER A 17 -5.49 43.31 19.05
N CYS A 18 -4.87 43.83 17.98
CA CYS A 18 -4.63 43.06 16.74
C CYS A 18 -3.39 42.16 16.79
N PHE A 19 -2.60 42.22 17.87
CA PHE A 19 -1.50 41.28 18.16
C PHE A 19 -1.88 40.25 19.25
N SER A 20 -3.17 39.91 19.34
CA SER A 20 -3.55 38.61 19.89
C SER A 20 -3.11 37.57 18.89
N ALA A 21 -1.85 37.15 19.00
CA ALA A 21 -1.34 35.99 18.32
C ALA A 21 -2.37 34.87 18.52
N ASN A 22 -2.98 34.43 17.41
CA ASN A 22 -3.46 33.07 17.31
C ASN A 22 -2.21 32.19 17.43
N THR A 23 -1.73 32.02 18.66
CA THR A 23 -1.00 30.83 19.04
C THR A 23 -2.00 29.71 18.87
N VAL A 24 -2.03 29.16 17.65
CA VAL A 24 -2.36 27.76 17.46
C VAL A 24 -1.57 27.07 18.55
N LYS A 25 -2.27 26.58 19.58
CA LYS A 25 -1.69 25.63 20.52
C LYS A 25 -1.26 24.48 19.62
N GLY A 26 0.00 24.48 19.21
CA GLY A 26 0.63 23.28 18.70
C GLY A 26 0.40 22.28 19.81
N SER A 27 -0.47 21.29 19.55
CA SER A 27 -0.59 20.15 20.43
C SER A 27 0.82 19.64 20.63
N VAL A 28 1.37 19.80 21.83
CA VAL A 28 2.64 19.21 22.19
C VAL A 28 2.36 17.71 22.12
N VAL A 29 2.74 17.10 21.00
CA VAL A 29 2.61 15.66 20.80
C VAL A 29 3.42 15.01 21.92
N ASP A 30 2.77 14.27 22.81
CA ASP A 30 3.45 13.53 23.86
C ASP A 30 4.43 12.56 23.18
N THR A 31 5.71 12.69 23.49
CA THR A 31 6.80 11.90 22.88
C THR A 31 7.29 10.77 23.76
N SER A 32 6.72 10.60 24.96
CA SER A 32 7.15 9.60 25.95
C SER A 32 6.78 8.17 25.55
N ALA A 33 5.58 7.97 25.00
CA ALA A 33 5.09 6.68 24.54
C ALA A 33 5.69 6.28 23.17
N ILE A 34 5.99 4.98 23.01
CA ILE A 34 6.59 4.46 21.77
C ILE A 34 5.55 3.90 20.78
N HIS A 35 5.20 4.69 19.75
CA HIS A 35 4.37 4.27 18.62
C HIS A 35 5.21 4.08 17.33
N GLU A 36 5.14 2.91 16.73
CA GLU A 36 5.84 2.57 15.48
C GLU A 36 4.97 1.74 14.54
N LEU A 37 4.95 2.12 13.27
CA LEU A 37 4.43 1.31 12.17
C LEU A 37 5.60 0.83 11.33
N THR A 38 5.82 -0.47 11.23
CA THR A 38 6.80 -1.07 10.32
C THR A 38 6.10 -1.73 9.15
N VAL A 39 6.51 -1.38 7.93
CA VAL A 39 6.07 -2.04 6.69
C VAL A 39 7.16 -2.98 6.23
N TYR A 40 6.86 -4.28 6.24
CA TYR A 40 7.75 -5.32 5.75
C TYR A 40 7.39 -5.71 4.32
N VAL A 41 8.42 -5.95 3.51
CA VAL A 41 8.27 -6.26 2.10
C VAL A 41 9.15 -7.43 1.71
N ILE A 42 8.53 -8.43 1.09
CA ILE A 42 9.17 -9.61 0.51
C ILE A 42 8.96 -9.56 -0.99
N LYS A 43 10.05 -9.62 -1.75
CA LYS A 43 10.01 -9.63 -3.21
C LYS A 43 9.43 -10.93 -3.77
N SER A 44 8.98 -10.87 -5.02
CA SER A 44 8.59 -12.07 -5.77
C SER A 44 9.78 -13.02 -5.99
N SER A 45 9.50 -14.31 -6.18
CA SER A 45 10.53 -15.30 -6.51
C SER A 45 11.25 -15.01 -7.84
N SER A 46 10.62 -14.25 -8.74
CA SER A 46 11.26 -13.67 -9.92
C SER A 46 10.64 -12.32 -10.24
N PRO A 47 11.43 -11.34 -10.73
CA PRO A 47 10.92 -10.01 -11.07
C PRO A 47 9.76 -10.11 -12.05
N LEU A 48 8.68 -9.36 -11.79
CA LEU A 48 7.56 -9.24 -12.70
C LEU A 48 7.89 -8.15 -13.71
N ASN A 49 7.80 -8.47 -15.01
CA ASN A 49 8.00 -7.49 -16.07
C ASN A 49 6.64 -6.92 -16.47
N TRP A 50 6.41 -5.65 -16.16
CA TRP A 50 5.17 -4.94 -16.44
C TRP A 50 5.16 -4.16 -17.77
N GLU A 51 6.16 -4.29 -18.64
CA GLU A 51 6.22 -3.55 -19.91
C GLU A 51 5.08 -3.90 -20.87
N SER A 52 4.59 -5.14 -20.84
CA SER A 52 3.48 -5.59 -21.69
C SER A 52 2.67 -6.73 -21.06
N PRO A 53 1.43 -6.97 -21.52
CA PRO A 53 0.65 -8.17 -21.17
C PRO A 53 1.44 -9.47 -21.33
N SER A 54 2.16 -9.61 -22.44
CA SER A 54 2.92 -10.82 -22.77
C SER A 54 4.12 -11.04 -21.84
N SER A 55 4.86 -9.96 -21.53
CA SER A 55 6.02 -9.99 -20.61
C SER A 55 5.58 -10.31 -19.18
N LEU A 56 4.49 -9.68 -18.72
CA LEU A 56 3.94 -9.92 -17.39
C LEU A 56 3.47 -11.36 -17.25
N TYR A 57 2.76 -11.88 -18.24
CA TYR A 57 2.29 -13.26 -18.24
C TYR A 57 3.45 -14.26 -18.13
N ARG A 58 4.52 -14.06 -18.92
CA ARG A 58 5.70 -14.96 -18.93
C ARG A 58 6.41 -14.95 -17.58
N THR A 59 6.72 -13.76 -17.06
CA THR A 59 7.44 -13.60 -15.78
C THR A 59 6.60 -14.02 -14.58
N SER A 60 5.29 -13.80 -14.62
CA SER A 60 4.36 -14.32 -13.61
C SER A 60 4.32 -15.84 -13.59
N LEU A 61 4.31 -16.48 -14.76
CA LEU A 61 4.35 -17.94 -14.86
C LEU A 61 5.68 -18.49 -14.35
N GLU A 62 6.81 -17.87 -14.70
CA GLU A 62 8.14 -18.25 -14.20
C GLU A 62 8.22 -18.12 -12.67
N SER A 63 7.71 -17.02 -12.12
CA SER A 63 7.69 -16.81 -10.67
C SER A 63 6.77 -17.82 -9.99
N TYR A 64 5.60 -18.11 -10.57
CA TYR A 64 4.70 -19.14 -10.07
C TYR A 64 5.34 -20.52 -10.08
N THR A 65 5.98 -20.94 -11.18
CA THR A 65 6.64 -22.26 -11.26
C THR A 65 7.76 -22.37 -10.25
N LYS A 66 8.61 -21.35 -10.09
CA LYS A 66 9.64 -21.32 -9.04
C LYS A 66 9.05 -21.43 -7.63
N SER A 67 7.91 -20.79 -7.38
CA SER A 67 7.24 -20.88 -6.08
C SER A 67 6.65 -22.26 -5.78
N LEU A 68 6.27 -23.05 -6.79
CA LEU A 68 5.76 -24.42 -6.58
C LEU A 68 6.80 -25.36 -5.96
N PHE A 69 8.09 -25.13 -6.25
CA PHE A 69 9.19 -25.93 -5.72
C PHE A 69 9.66 -25.47 -4.33
N SER A 70 9.04 -24.45 -3.74
CA SER A 70 9.36 -23.99 -2.39
C SER A 70 8.14 -23.40 -1.69
N LYS A 71 7.63 -24.12 -0.67
CA LYS A 71 6.45 -23.73 0.13
C LYS A 71 6.57 -22.35 0.81
N ASN A 72 7.79 -21.81 0.90
CA ASN A 72 8.08 -20.54 1.57
C ASN A 72 8.41 -19.41 0.58
N LEU A 73 8.19 -19.58 -0.74
CA LEU A 73 8.38 -18.50 -1.73
C LEU A 73 7.05 -17.86 -2.12
N TYR A 74 7.08 -16.55 -2.36
CA TYR A 74 5.93 -15.81 -2.88
C TYR A 74 6.05 -15.59 -4.38
N SER A 75 5.04 -16.03 -5.13
CA SER A 75 5.01 -15.88 -6.60
C SER A 75 4.92 -14.42 -7.04
N ILE A 76 4.30 -13.54 -6.27
CA ILE A 76 4.10 -12.12 -6.62
C ILE A 76 4.64 -11.16 -5.55
N GLY A 77 5.46 -11.66 -4.64
CA GLY A 77 5.89 -10.93 -3.45
C GLY A 77 4.78 -10.83 -2.40
N HIS A 78 5.07 -10.11 -1.32
CA HIS A 78 4.16 -9.93 -0.20
C HIS A 78 4.53 -8.70 0.64
N LEU A 79 3.53 -8.02 1.16
CA LEU A 79 3.69 -6.89 2.07
C LEU A 79 2.85 -7.12 3.31
N PHE A 80 3.38 -6.79 4.49
CA PHE A 80 2.68 -6.89 5.76
C PHE A 80 3.14 -5.79 6.71
N ILE A 81 2.36 -5.53 7.75
CA ILE A 81 2.64 -4.47 8.72
C ILE A 81 2.87 -5.04 10.11
N GLU A 82 3.66 -4.31 10.88
CA GLU A 82 3.84 -4.47 12.32
C GLU A 82 3.51 -3.14 13.00
N LEU A 83 2.49 -3.09 13.85
CA LEU A 83 2.15 -1.94 14.68
C LEU A 83 2.57 -2.24 16.12
N SER A 84 3.52 -1.46 16.63
CA SER A 84 3.95 -1.46 18.03
C SER A 84 3.45 -0.18 18.69
N THR A 85 2.59 -0.31 19.70
CA THR A 85 2.00 0.84 20.40
C THR A 85 1.52 0.44 21.80
N PRO A 86 1.62 1.33 22.81
CA PRO A 86 1.02 1.10 24.13
C PRO A 86 -0.52 1.10 24.13
N LEU A 87 -1.16 1.48 23.02
CA LEU A 87 -2.62 1.45 22.88
C LEU A 87 -3.20 0.03 22.77
N LEU A 88 -2.33 -0.98 22.60
CA LEU A 88 -2.70 -2.38 22.45
C LEU A 88 -1.86 -3.24 23.38
N ASP A 89 -2.46 -4.32 23.90
CA ASP A 89 -1.77 -5.25 24.80
C ASP A 89 -0.60 -6.00 24.14
N SER A 90 -0.54 -6.02 22.79
CA SER A 90 0.53 -6.70 22.05
C SER A 90 0.75 -6.13 20.66
N VAL A 91 1.97 -6.32 20.13
CA VAL A 91 2.39 -5.86 18.79
C VAL A 91 1.58 -6.52 17.69
N VAL A 92 0.79 -5.78 16.93
CA VAL A 92 0.02 -6.36 15.82
C VAL A 92 0.92 -6.61 14.63
N LEU A 93 1.11 -7.86 14.24
CA LEU A 93 1.84 -8.27 13.04
C LEU A 93 0.86 -8.99 12.11
N THR A 94 0.48 -8.36 11.00
CA THR A 94 -0.62 -8.87 10.15
C THR A 94 -0.53 -8.43 8.69
N SER A 95 -1.25 -9.15 7.84
CA SER A 95 -1.54 -8.79 6.44
C SER A 95 -2.86 -9.45 6.00
N ILE A 96 -3.20 -9.31 4.73
CA ILE A 96 -4.29 -10.04 4.07
C ILE A 96 -3.74 -10.93 2.96
N ARG A 97 -4.31 -12.12 2.82
CA ARG A 97 -3.97 -13.07 1.74
C ARG A 97 -5.19 -13.82 1.24
N SER A 98 -5.09 -14.34 0.03
CA SER A 98 -6.04 -15.33 -0.47
C SER A 98 -5.94 -16.66 0.30
N THR A 99 -7.07 -17.35 0.51
CA THR A 99 -7.15 -18.64 1.22
C THR A 99 -7.03 -19.85 0.29
N SER A 100 -7.51 -19.75 -0.96
CA SER A 100 -7.70 -20.94 -1.81
C SER A 100 -6.85 -20.93 -3.08
N GLY A 101 -5.89 -21.86 -3.16
CA GLY A 101 -5.19 -22.16 -4.42
C GLY A 101 -6.08 -22.83 -5.46
N ALA A 102 -7.12 -23.57 -5.03
CA ALA A 102 -8.08 -24.21 -5.92
C ALA A 102 -8.95 -23.17 -6.63
N GLU A 103 -9.36 -22.12 -5.93
CA GLU A 103 -10.09 -20.98 -6.51
C GLU A 103 -9.27 -20.28 -7.60
N LYS A 104 -8.00 -19.95 -7.32
CA LYS A 104 -7.09 -19.37 -8.32
C LYS A 104 -6.96 -20.26 -9.56
N ARG A 105 -6.76 -21.57 -9.37
CA ARG A 105 -6.65 -22.52 -10.49
C ARG A 105 -7.95 -22.60 -11.30
N ARG A 106 -9.11 -22.60 -10.64
CA ARG A 106 -10.42 -22.57 -11.31
C ARG A 106 -10.53 -21.33 -12.20
N LEU A 107 -10.26 -20.15 -11.66
CA LEU A 107 -10.34 -18.88 -12.39
C LEU A 107 -9.41 -18.86 -13.62
N VAL A 108 -8.15 -19.29 -13.47
CA VAL A 108 -7.17 -19.28 -14.56
C VAL A 108 -7.44 -20.38 -15.60
N LEU A 109 -7.68 -21.61 -15.17
CA LEU A 109 -7.69 -22.78 -16.07
C LEU A 109 -9.09 -23.11 -16.60
N LYS A 110 -10.11 -23.05 -15.73
CA LYS A 110 -11.50 -23.38 -16.09
C LYS A 110 -12.20 -22.17 -16.70
N GLU A 111 -12.25 -21.06 -15.97
CA GLU A 111 -12.95 -19.84 -16.41
C GLU A 111 -12.14 -19.01 -17.41
N LYS A 112 -10.81 -19.17 -17.43
CA LYS A 112 -9.93 -18.48 -18.38
C LYS A 112 -10.11 -16.97 -18.34
N ILE A 113 -10.10 -16.41 -17.12
CA ILE A 113 -10.29 -14.96 -16.90
C ILE A 113 -9.14 -14.09 -17.43
N GLY A 114 -8.05 -14.70 -17.93
CA GLY A 114 -6.91 -14.02 -18.53
C GLY A 114 -6.23 -13.06 -17.55
N LEU A 115 -5.97 -11.83 -18.00
CA LEU A 115 -5.45 -10.75 -17.15
C LEU A 115 -6.50 -10.19 -16.19
N GLY A 116 -7.77 -10.62 -16.30
CA GLY A 116 -8.79 -10.36 -15.28
C GLY A 116 -8.39 -10.85 -13.89
N MET A 117 -7.45 -11.80 -13.77
CA MET A 117 -6.89 -12.23 -12.49
C MET A 117 -6.22 -11.10 -11.69
N LEU A 118 -5.73 -10.05 -12.36
CA LEU A 118 -5.13 -8.89 -11.68
C LEU A 118 -6.16 -8.10 -10.86
N GLY A 119 -7.41 -8.05 -11.32
CA GLY A 119 -8.50 -7.34 -10.63
C GLY A 119 -9.47 -8.23 -9.86
N ALA A 120 -9.51 -9.53 -10.16
CA ALA A 120 -10.47 -10.47 -9.61
C ALA A 120 -10.44 -10.54 -8.07
N VAL A 121 -11.64 -10.72 -7.49
CA VAL A 121 -11.80 -11.00 -6.07
C VAL A 121 -11.62 -12.50 -5.79
N LEU A 122 -10.96 -12.79 -4.69
CA LEU A 122 -10.72 -14.12 -4.13
C LEU A 122 -11.17 -14.12 -2.67
N HIS A 123 -11.41 -15.31 -2.12
CA HIS A 123 -11.60 -15.44 -0.68
C HIS A 123 -10.32 -15.07 0.06
N GLY A 124 -10.42 -14.07 0.93
CA GLY A 124 -9.37 -13.51 1.75
C GLY A 124 -9.40 -14.00 3.19
N ARG A 125 -8.31 -13.72 3.93
CA ARG A 125 -8.28 -13.69 5.39
C ARG A 125 -7.11 -12.87 5.88
N MET A 126 -7.16 -12.47 7.14
CA MET A 126 -5.99 -11.95 7.85
C MET A 126 -4.95 -13.05 8.09
N GLU A 127 -3.69 -12.67 8.02
CA GLU A 127 -2.54 -13.50 8.41
C GLU A 127 -2.23 -13.34 9.88
N THR A 128 -1.87 -14.44 10.55
CA THR A 128 -1.57 -14.39 11.98
C THR A 128 -0.12 -13.96 12.23
N ARG A 129 0.15 -13.49 13.46
CA ARG A 129 1.50 -13.17 13.92
C ARG A 129 2.44 -14.36 13.73
N GLU A 130 2.01 -15.57 14.10
CA GLU A 130 2.84 -16.78 14.01
C GLU A 130 3.21 -17.14 12.57
N GLU A 131 2.28 -16.96 11.62
CA GLU A 131 2.55 -17.18 10.20
C GLU A 131 3.60 -16.20 9.67
N LEU A 132 3.48 -14.92 10.04
CA LEU A 132 4.37 -13.87 9.58
C LEU A 132 5.74 -13.92 10.27
N THR A 133 5.82 -14.24 11.57
CA THR A 133 7.10 -14.46 12.26
C THR A 133 7.91 -15.55 11.59
N LYS A 134 7.30 -16.70 11.27
CA LYS A 134 7.98 -17.78 10.52
C LYS A 134 8.51 -17.30 9.15
N LYS A 135 7.79 -16.40 8.49
CA LYS A 135 8.22 -15.81 7.21
C LYS A 135 9.38 -14.84 7.41
N ILE A 136 9.31 -13.97 8.40
CA ILE A 136 10.42 -13.09 8.80
C ILE A 136 11.68 -13.93 9.03
N ASP A 137 11.60 -14.98 9.85
CA ASP A 137 12.73 -15.86 10.17
C ASP A 137 13.32 -16.57 8.94
N HIS A 138 12.47 -16.99 8.01
CA HIS A 138 12.92 -17.64 6.77
C HIS A 138 13.59 -16.66 5.81
N PHE A 139 13.02 -15.47 5.64
CA PHE A 139 13.51 -14.50 4.67
C PHE A 139 14.65 -13.62 5.20
N SER A 140 14.77 -13.42 6.52
CA SER A 140 15.91 -12.70 7.13
C SER A 140 17.24 -13.41 6.90
N LYS A 141 17.22 -14.74 6.81
CA LYS A 141 18.39 -15.58 6.50
C LYS A 141 18.86 -15.46 5.05
N LYS A 142 18.09 -14.80 4.18
CA LYS A 142 18.43 -14.60 2.77
C LYS A 142 18.86 -13.15 2.56
N LYS A 143 20.04 -12.94 1.95
CA LYS A 143 20.61 -11.61 1.66
C LYS A 143 19.58 -10.63 1.05
N ASN A 144 18.75 -11.13 0.14
CA ASN A 144 17.71 -10.36 -0.54
C ASN A 144 16.30 -10.94 -0.31
N GLY A 145 16.01 -11.41 0.90
CA GLY A 145 14.74 -12.05 1.21
C GLY A 145 13.64 -11.10 1.67
N ILE A 146 13.97 -10.11 2.49
CA ILE A 146 13.02 -9.18 3.10
C ILE A 146 13.68 -7.83 3.36
N ARG A 147 12.88 -6.75 3.29
CA ARG A 147 13.23 -5.38 3.68
C ARG A 147 12.11 -4.80 4.54
N PHE A 148 12.40 -3.69 5.20
CA PHE A 148 11.37 -2.94 5.93
C PHE A 148 11.60 -1.42 5.89
N ILE A 149 10.54 -0.70 6.20
CA ILE A 149 10.57 0.71 6.60
C ILE A 149 9.84 0.83 7.94
N THR A 150 10.49 1.36 8.97
CA THR A 150 9.88 1.68 10.26
C THR A 150 9.62 3.17 10.35
N TYR A 151 8.35 3.52 10.57
CA TYR A 151 7.88 4.88 10.82
C TYR A 151 7.62 5.04 12.30
N ARG A 152 8.31 6.00 12.90
CA ARG A 152 8.02 6.48 14.24
C ARG A 152 6.89 7.50 14.14
N ILE A 153 5.72 7.18 14.70
CA ILE A 153 4.48 7.96 14.49
C ILE A 153 3.99 8.60 15.79
N CYS A 154 3.07 9.55 15.70
CA CYS A 154 2.35 10.10 16.86
C CYS A 154 1.24 9.14 17.32
N GLU A 155 0.69 9.41 18.51
CA GLU A 155 -0.39 8.61 19.09
C GLU A 155 -1.67 8.66 18.23
N GLU A 156 -1.99 9.81 17.64
CA GLU A 156 -3.14 10.03 16.78
C GLU A 156 -3.08 9.17 15.51
N SER A 157 -1.92 9.09 14.88
CA SER A 157 -1.67 8.17 13.76
C SER A 157 -1.88 6.71 14.21
N ALA A 158 -1.36 6.33 15.38
CA ALA A 158 -1.53 4.98 15.91
C ALA A 158 -3.01 4.64 16.15
N LYS A 159 -3.78 5.55 16.79
CA LYS A 159 -5.24 5.39 17.00
C LYS A 159 -5.99 5.14 15.70
N ARG A 160 -5.66 5.86 14.64
CA ARG A 160 -6.30 5.68 13.33
C ARG A 160 -5.96 4.34 12.67
N ILE A 161 -4.74 3.84 12.84
CA ILE A 161 -4.39 2.49 12.39
C ILE A 161 -5.15 1.43 13.20
N VAL A 162 -5.29 1.61 14.52
CA VAL A 162 -6.09 0.71 15.37
C VAL A 162 -7.54 0.67 14.89
N GLU A 163 -8.17 1.83 14.71
CA GLU A 163 -9.55 1.93 14.18
C GLU A 163 -9.68 1.26 12.80
N PHE A 164 -8.70 1.46 11.92
CA PHE A 164 -8.64 0.80 10.61
C PHE A 164 -8.63 -0.72 10.75
N LEU A 165 -7.76 -1.28 11.58
CA LEU A 165 -7.63 -2.72 11.78
C LEU A 165 -8.90 -3.34 12.39
N GLU A 166 -9.50 -2.66 13.37
CA GLU A 166 -10.75 -3.08 13.99
C GLU A 166 -11.89 -3.15 12.98
N LYS A 167 -12.10 -2.07 12.23
CA LYS A 167 -13.17 -2.01 11.22
C LYS A 167 -12.92 -2.96 10.04
N PHE A 168 -11.67 -3.11 9.59
CA PHE A 168 -11.32 -4.02 8.48
C PHE A 168 -11.58 -5.50 8.80
N THR A 169 -11.60 -5.85 10.09
CA THR A 169 -11.83 -7.22 10.57
C THR A 169 -13.21 -7.44 11.19
N LYS A 170 -14.00 -6.37 11.33
CA LYS A 170 -15.37 -6.40 11.82
C LYS A 170 -16.34 -6.80 10.71
N LYS A 171 -17.40 -7.52 11.10
CA LYS A 171 -18.48 -7.84 10.18
C LYS A 171 -19.28 -6.58 9.83
N PHE A 172 -19.60 -6.39 8.56
CA PHE A 172 -20.52 -5.34 8.10
C PHE A 172 -21.94 -5.87 7.83
N ASP A 173 -22.10 -7.19 7.74
CA ASP A 173 -23.40 -7.87 7.70
C ASP A 173 -23.37 -9.18 8.53
N ALA A 174 -24.37 -10.05 8.38
CA ALA A 174 -24.46 -11.30 9.13
C ALA A 174 -23.24 -12.26 8.93
N LYS A 175 -22.59 -12.19 7.76
CA LYS A 175 -21.61 -13.19 7.29
C LYS A 175 -20.26 -12.60 6.92
N ASN A 176 -20.21 -11.39 6.36
CA ASN A 176 -19.06 -10.86 5.65
C ASN A 176 -18.26 -9.84 6.47
N LYS A 177 -16.93 -9.90 6.32
CA LYS A 177 -15.97 -8.91 6.79
C LYS A 177 -15.17 -8.38 5.59
N PRO A 178 -14.65 -7.14 5.63
CA PRO A 178 -13.80 -6.63 4.56
C PRO A 178 -12.58 -7.54 4.31
N CYS A 179 -11.97 -8.09 5.37
CA CYS A 179 -10.83 -8.99 5.26
C CYS A 179 -11.11 -10.35 4.58
N ASP A 180 -12.39 -10.68 4.31
CA ASP A 180 -12.77 -11.91 3.60
C ASP A 180 -12.63 -11.77 2.08
N PHE A 181 -12.24 -10.59 1.58
CA PHE A 181 -12.13 -10.28 0.15
C PHE A 181 -10.70 -9.83 -0.20
N TYR A 182 -10.01 -10.65 -1.01
CA TYR A 182 -8.66 -10.38 -1.49
C TYR A 182 -8.65 -10.18 -3.00
N GLY A 183 -8.18 -9.04 -3.49
CA GLY A 183 -8.11 -8.77 -4.93
C GLY A 183 -7.26 -7.54 -5.26
N GLY A 184 -6.72 -7.47 -6.48
CA GLY A 184 -5.82 -6.38 -6.89
C GLY A 184 -6.53 -5.09 -7.33
N ALA A 185 -7.82 -5.15 -7.71
CA ALA A 185 -8.62 -3.95 -8.00
C ALA A 185 -9.19 -3.27 -6.74
N PHE A 186 -8.98 -3.88 -5.58
CA PHE A 186 -9.55 -3.51 -4.30
C PHE A 186 -8.58 -2.62 -3.53
N TRP A 187 -9.10 -1.59 -2.87
CA TRP A 187 -8.31 -0.71 -1.99
C TRP A 187 -8.86 -0.79 -0.58
N SER A 188 -8.01 -1.06 0.41
CA SER A 188 -8.47 -1.40 1.76
C SER A 188 -9.14 -0.25 2.50
N ARG A 189 -9.02 1.00 2.02
CA ARG A 189 -9.81 2.13 2.54
C ARG A 189 -11.22 2.23 1.96
N PHE A 190 -11.59 1.49 0.91
CA PHE A 190 -12.97 1.52 0.44
C PHE A 190 -13.84 0.63 1.31
N GLU A 191 -14.96 1.20 1.76
CA GLU A 191 -15.86 0.57 2.72
C GLU A 191 -16.36 -0.78 2.20
N ASN A 192 -16.19 -1.82 3.02
CA ASN A 192 -16.65 -3.20 2.78
C ASN A 192 -16.06 -3.93 1.57
N GLU A 193 -15.03 -3.39 0.91
CA GLU A 193 -14.47 -3.99 -0.31
C GLU A 193 -13.35 -5.02 -0.02
N GLY A 194 -12.52 -4.80 1.00
CA GLY A 194 -11.32 -5.64 1.24
C GLY A 194 -10.10 -5.12 0.50
N GLY A 195 -9.15 -5.99 0.11
CA GLY A 195 -7.92 -5.52 -0.54
C GLY A 195 -6.84 -6.57 -0.83
N GLY A 196 -5.84 -6.17 -1.60
CA GLY A 196 -4.57 -6.88 -1.72
C GLY A 196 -3.61 -6.55 -0.57
N CYS A 197 -2.59 -7.39 -0.34
CA CYS A 197 -1.63 -7.21 0.74
C CYS A 197 -0.90 -5.85 0.71
N THR A 198 -0.55 -5.35 -0.48
CA THR A 198 0.06 -4.02 -0.63
C THR A 198 -0.95 -2.92 -0.38
N SER A 199 -2.17 -3.00 -0.93
CA SER A 199 -3.24 -2.03 -0.65
C SER A 199 -3.55 -1.91 0.85
N PHE A 200 -3.47 -3.02 1.59
CA PHE A 200 -3.70 -3.06 3.03
C PHE A 200 -2.63 -2.27 3.80
N GLY A 201 -1.35 -2.53 3.52
CA GLY A 201 -0.27 -1.79 4.15
C GLY A 201 -0.21 -0.32 3.72
N MET A 202 -0.47 -0.02 2.45
CA MET A 202 -0.59 1.37 1.98
C MET A 202 -1.75 2.08 2.68
N SER A 203 -2.90 1.42 2.84
CA SER A 203 -4.05 2.00 3.57
C SER A 203 -3.69 2.30 5.03
N ALA A 204 -2.93 1.43 5.69
CA ALA A 204 -2.43 1.69 7.06
C ALA A 204 -1.51 2.93 7.11
N MET A 205 -0.65 3.13 6.10
CA MET A 205 0.17 4.34 5.98
C MET A 205 -0.69 5.58 5.74
N GLU A 206 -1.67 5.51 4.84
CA GLU A 206 -2.56 6.63 4.52
C GLU A 206 -3.38 7.10 5.72
N VAL A 207 -3.99 6.17 6.46
CA VAL A 207 -4.79 6.55 7.64
C VAL A 207 -3.92 7.13 8.74
N ALA A 208 -2.64 6.79 8.78
CA ALA A 208 -1.64 7.36 9.68
C ALA A 208 -1.13 8.73 9.22
N GLY A 209 -1.54 9.22 8.04
CA GLY A 209 -1.08 10.47 7.45
C GLY A 209 0.31 10.38 6.80
N LEU A 210 0.90 9.19 6.71
CA LEU A 210 2.24 9.00 6.17
C LEU A 210 2.23 9.12 4.65
N PHE A 211 3.27 9.74 4.10
CA PHE A 211 3.47 9.79 2.67
C PHE A 211 3.73 8.38 2.12
N ASN A 212 2.91 7.97 1.16
CA ASN A 212 2.92 6.64 0.54
C ASN A 212 2.82 6.71 -0.99
N ASP A 213 2.90 7.90 -1.57
CA ASP A 213 2.78 8.14 -3.01
C ASP A 213 4.16 8.19 -3.68
N TYR A 214 4.90 7.09 -3.60
CA TYR A 214 6.15 6.90 -4.33
C TYR A 214 5.84 6.32 -5.71
N PRO A 215 6.04 7.07 -6.82
CA PRO A 215 5.76 6.56 -8.16
C PRO A 215 6.51 5.26 -8.48
N GLU A 216 7.72 5.11 -7.96
CA GLU A 216 8.57 3.93 -8.14
C GLU A 216 8.02 2.69 -7.46
N TRP A 217 7.08 2.81 -6.52
CA TRP A 217 6.48 1.65 -5.82
C TRP A 217 5.36 0.99 -6.61
N ARG A 218 4.83 1.67 -7.64
CA ARG A 218 3.61 1.27 -8.32
C ARG A 218 3.79 1.20 -9.82
N VAL A 219 2.92 0.40 -10.43
CA VAL A 219 2.75 0.32 -11.87
C VAL A 219 1.29 0.67 -12.16
N SER A 220 1.08 1.54 -13.16
CA SER A 220 -0.24 1.82 -13.70
C SER A 220 -0.29 1.34 -15.14
N VAL A 221 -1.27 0.49 -15.46
CA VAL A 221 -1.48 -0.05 -16.81
C VAL A 221 -2.95 -0.08 -17.16
N ASN A 222 -3.24 0.05 -18.46
CA ASN A 222 -4.58 -0.11 -19.01
C ASN A 222 -4.70 -1.51 -19.61
N ILE A 223 -5.41 -2.41 -18.92
CA ILE A 223 -5.60 -3.79 -19.40
C ILE A 223 -6.63 -3.76 -20.52
N PRO A 224 -6.31 -4.17 -21.77
CA PRO A 224 -7.30 -4.26 -22.83
C PRO A 224 -8.44 -5.21 -22.43
N LEU A 225 -9.71 -4.80 -22.62
CA LEU A 225 -10.86 -5.57 -22.15
C LEU A 225 -10.93 -6.98 -22.76
N TYR A 226 -10.47 -7.15 -24.01
CA TYR A 226 -10.40 -8.46 -24.66
C TYR A 226 -9.45 -9.47 -23.98
N LEU A 227 -8.56 -9.01 -23.10
CA LEU A 227 -7.68 -9.82 -22.24
C LEU A 227 -8.27 -10.09 -20.85
N ILE A 228 -9.44 -9.54 -20.55
CA ILE A 228 -10.23 -9.79 -19.33
C ILE A 228 -11.37 -10.73 -19.69
N GLY A 229 -11.49 -11.84 -18.96
CA GLY A 229 -12.51 -12.86 -19.20
C GLY A 229 -13.35 -13.17 -17.97
N GLY A 230 -14.17 -14.21 -18.08
CA GLY A 230 -15.14 -14.63 -17.08
C GLY A 230 -16.30 -13.65 -16.94
N GLU A 231 -16.88 -13.61 -15.76
CA GLU A 231 -18.00 -12.72 -15.40
C GLU A 231 -17.70 -11.23 -15.54
N TYR A 232 -16.42 -10.84 -15.56
CA TYR A 232 -15.99 -9.46 -15.77
C TYR A 232 -16.12 -9.00 -17.23
N ASN A 233 -16.41 -9.92 -18.16
CA ASN A 233 -16.58 -9.63 -19.58
C ASN A 233 -17.54 -10.64 -20.22
N ASN A 234 -18.78 -10.70 -19.71
CA ASN A 234 -19.88 -11.51 -20.28
C ASN A 234 -19.54 -13.00 -20.53
N GLY A 235 -18.74 -13.60 -19.65
CA GLY A 235 -18.32 -15.00 -19.76
C GLY A 235 -17.23 -15.26 -20.81
N HIS A 236 -16.64 -14.21 -21.40
CA HIS A 236 -15.55 -14.33 -22.38
C HIS A 236 -14.40 -15.18 -21.85
N ARG A 237 -13.86 -16.06 -22.69
CA ARG A 237 -12.76 -16.97 -22.30
C ARG A 237 -11.49 -16.58 -23.01
N VAL A 238 -10.52 -16.03 -22.27
CA VAL A 238 -9.28 -15.52 -22.82
C VAL A 238 -8.35 -16.68 -23.20
N LYS A 239 -7.93 -16.71 -24.46
CA LYS A 239 -6.93 -17.70 -24.93
C LYS A 239 -5.53 -17.24 -24.49
N ARG A 240 -4.70 -18.17 -24.02
CA ARG A 240 -3.28 -17.91 -23.70
C ARG A 240 -2.55 -17.21 -24.86
N SER A 241 -2.83 -17.62 -26.10
CA SER A 241 -2.21 -17.03 -27.28
C SER A 241 -2.61 -15.57 -27.52
N SER A 242 -3.78 -15.14 -27.07
CA SER A 242 -4.18 -13.73 -27.11
C SER A 242 -3.29 -12.88 -26.19
N ILE A 243 -3.01 -13.35 -24.97
CA ILE A 243 -2.13 -12.65 -24.02
C ILE A 243 -0.69 -12.62 -24.54
N LEU A 244 -0.19 -13.74 -25.07
CA LEU A 244 1.19 -13.83 -25.56
C LEU A 244 1.48 -12.98 -26.80
N ARG A 245 0.46 -12.61 -27.58
CA ARG A 245 0.58 -11.72 -28.75
C ARG A 245 0.36 -10.24 -28.42
N ALA A 246 -0.05 -9.94 -27.19
CA ALA A 246 -0.27 -8.56 -26.76
C ALA A 246 1.05 -7.98 -26.20
N HIS A 247 1.75 -7.24 -27.04
CA HIS A 247 3.08 -6.68 -26.76
C HIS A 247 3.06 -5.23 -26.24
N THR A 248 1.87 -4.62 -26.17
CA THR A 248 1.65 -3.30 -25.58
C THR A 248 0.40 -3.35 -24.71
N TRP A 249 0.37 -2.49 -23.68
CA TRP A 249 -0.87 -2.20 -22.96
C TRP A 249 -1.82 -1.38 -23.84
N TYR A 250 -3.03 -1.12 -23.36
CA TYR A 250 -3.94 -0.26 -24.09
C TYR A 250 -3.47 1.21 -24.06
N GLU A 251 -3.19 1.79 -25.22
CA GLU A 251 -2.68 3.17 -25.39
C GLU A 251 -3.64 4.06 -26.21
N GLY A 252 -4.82 3.53 -26.60
CA GLY A 252 -5.79 4.24 -27.44
C GLY A 252 -6.67 5.23 -26.67
N SER A 253 -7.58 5.87 -27.40
CA SER A 253 -8.56 6.85 -26.88
C SER A 253 -9.91 6.24 -26.48
N GLY A 254 -9.96 4.95 -26.18
CA GLY A 254 -11.21 4.26 -25.86
C GLY A 254 -11.78 4.62 -24.51
N GLU A 255 -12.88 3.96 -24.16
CA GLU A 255 -13.64 4.20 -22.94
C GLU A 255 -13.25 3.22 -21.83
N GLU A 256 -13.09 3.72 -20.60
CA GLU A 256 -12.81 2.91 -19.42
C GLU A 256 -13.96 1.93 -19.12
N ASN A 257 -13.60 0.70 -18.76
CA ASN A 257 -14.48 -0.45 -18.58
C ASN A 257 -15.23 -0.93 -19.84
N VAL A 258 -14.95 -0.34 -21.01
CA VAL A 258 -15.48 -0.77 -22.31
C VAL A 258 -14.36 -1.27 -23.22
N ASP A 259 -13.30 -0.48 -23.39
CA ASP A 259 -12.15 -0.85 -24.22
C ASP A 259 -10.98 -1.37 -23.39
N PHE A 260 -10.83 -0.83 -22.18
CA PHE A 260 -9.77 -1.20 -21.24
C PHE A 260 -10.21 -1.02 -19.79
N VAL A 261 -9.48 -1.63 -18.86
CA VAL A 261 -9.65 -1.39 -17.42
C VAL A 261 -8.34 -0.86 -16.85
N PRO A 262 -8.31 0.38 -16.31
CA PRO A 262 -7.13 0.89 -15.64
C PRO A 262 -6.90 0.13 -14.34
N ILE A 263 -5.65 -0.24 -14.09
CA ILE A 263 -5.23 -0.79 -12.80
C ILE A 263 -3.94 -0.12 -12.35
N THR A 264 -3.91 0.23 -11.07
CA THR A 264 -2.70 0.66 -10.37
C THR A 264 -2.39 -0.35 -9.29
N VAL A 265 -1.20 -0.93 -9.35
CA VAL A 265 -0.74 -1.95 -8.40
C VAL A 265 0.56 -1.49 -7.76
N TYR A 266 0.60 -1.53 -6.43
CA TYR A 266 1.85 -1.43 -5.69
C TYR A 266 2.52 -2.80 -5.71
N ASP A 267 3.71 -2.89 -6.32
CA ASP A 267 4.46 -4.13 -6.47
C ASP A 267 5.48 -4.28 -5.33
N PRO A 268 5.39 -5.33 -4.49
CA PRO A 268 6.35 -5.57 -3.41
C PRO A 268 7.82 -5.57 -3.87
N SER A 269 8.11 -6.07 -5.07
CA SER A 269 9.48 -6.10 -5.58
C SER A 269 10.01 -4.70 -5.88
N LEU A 270 9.16 -3.80 -6.40
CA LEU A 270 9.54 -2.42 -6.65
C LEU A 270 9.78 -1.65 -5.34
N ILE A 271 8.91 -1.83 -4.34
CA ILE A 271 9.10 -1.24 -3.01
C ILE A 271 10.40 -1.75 -2.36
N PHE A 272 10.66 -3.06 -2.48
CA PHE A 272 11.91 -3.67 -1.99
C PHE A 272 13.14 -3.02 -2.63
N ASP A 273 13.15 -2.90 -3.96
CA ASP A 273 14.27 -2.33 -4.72
C ASP A 273 14.47 -0.85 -4.41
N TRP A 274 13.37 -0.10 -4.22
CA TRP A 274 13.41 1.29 -3.76
C TRP A 274 14.06 1.40 -2.38
N ILE A 275 13.69 0.55 -1.42
CA ILE A 275 14.32 0.53 -0.08
C ILE A 275 15.83 0.31 -0.20
N ASP A 276 16.25 -0.65 -1.02
CA ASP A 276 17.69 -0.89 -1.26
C ASP A 276 18.39 0.26 -1.99
N GLY A 277 17.69 0.95 -2.90
CA GLY A 277 18.14 2.19 -3.53
C GLY A 277 18.44 3.29 -2.50
N GLN A 278 17.45 3.62 -1.66
CA GLN A 278 17.58 4.64 -0.62
C GLN A 278 18.73 4.34 0.36
N ARG A 279 18.91 3.07 0.73
CA ARG A 279 20.00 2.65 1.61
C ARG A 279 21.38 2.84 0.97
N ARG A 280 21.51 2.61 -0.34
CA ARG A 280 22.78 2.81 -1.07
C ARG A 280 23.16 4.28 -1.15
N ILE A 281 22.22 5.14 -1.58
CA ILE A 281 22.44 6.58 -1.71
C ILE A 281 22.98 7.18 -0.41
N ARG A 282 22.36 6.84 0.73
CA ARG A 282 22.71 7.41 2.04
C ARG A 282 24.05 6.91 2.60
N ARG A 283 24.50 5.71 2.22
CA ARG A 283 25.84 5.23 2.60
C ARG A 283 26.92 6.03 1.88
N THR A 284 26.76 6.23 0.58
CA THR A 284 27.73 6.97 -0.23
C THR A 284 27.85 8.43 0.22
N THR A 285 26.73 9.08 0.61
CA THR A 285 26.77 10.44 1.19
C THR A 285 27.44 10.53 2.56
N ALA A 286 27.47 9.44 3.34
CA ALA A 286 28.12 9.42 4.66
C ALA A 286 29.63 9.10 4.57
N GLU A 287 30.06 8.45 3.48
CA GLU A 287 31.44 8.02 3.25
C GLU A 287 32.27 9.01 2.39
N GLY A 288 31.71 10.19 2.09
CA GLY A 288 32.44 11.30 1.44
C GLY A 288 32.46 11.25 -0.09
N ASP A 289 31.86 10.24 -0.72
CA ASP A 289 31.74 10.17 -2.17
C ASP A 289 30.46 10.86 -2.65
N THR A 290 30.64 11.98 -3.33
CA THR A 290 29.55 12.73 -3.96
C THR A 290 28.98 11.93 -5.14
N ILE A 291 27.81 11.31 -4.98
CA ILE A 291 27.05 10.85 -6.15
C ILE A 291 26.51 12.10 -6.87
N LYS A 292 27.09 12.42 -8.03
CA LYS A 292 26.47 13.27 -9.05
C LYS A 292 25.28 12.52 -9.64
N GLY A 293 24.16 12.57 -8.93
CA GLY A 293 22.86 12.13 -9.41
C GLY A 293 21.86 13.08 -8.81
N GLU A 294 21.36 14.00 -9.62
CA GLU A 294 20.25 14.89 -9.28
C GLU A 294 19.01 14.05 -8.96
N ILE A 295 18.89 13.58 -7.73
CA ILE A 295 17.60 13.29 -7.13
C ILE A 295 17.36 14.47 -6.21
N SER A 296 16.43 15.35 -6.61
CA SER A 296 16.00 16.49 -5.82
C SER A 296 15.67 16.03 -4.40
N LEU A 297 16.59 16.29 -3.47
CA LEU A 297 16.55 15.89 -2.06
C LEU A 297 15.61 16.78 -1.24
N HIS A 298 14.87 17.70 -1.87
CA HIS A 298 14.29 18.83 -1.16
C HIS A 298 12.97 18.58 -0.43
N GLU A 299 12.32 17.43 -0.57
CA GLU A 299 11.00 17.22 0.08
C GLU A 299 10.79 15.81 0.67
N GLN A 300 11.78 14.92 0.60
CA GLN A 300 11.61 13.54 1.07
C GLN A 300 11.94 13.41 2.57
N PRO A 301 11.18 12.58 3.32
CA PRO A 301 11.50 12.29 4.72
C PRO A 301 12.95 11.81 4.86
N ALA A 302 13.63 12.21 5.93
CA ALA A 302 15.02 11.84 6.18
C ALA A 302 15.14 10.35 6.59
N PHE A 303 15.03 9.43 5.62
CA PHE A 303 15.20 8.00 5.84
C PHE A 303 16.63 7.66 6.29
N LYS A 304 16.74 6.98 7.43
CA LYS A 304 17.99 6.50 8.01
C LYS A 304 18.14 5.00 7.75
N PRO A 305 19.23 4.53 7.10
CA PRO A 305 19.50 3.11 6.97
C PRO A 305 19.67 2.44 8.33
N VAL A 306 18.95 1.35 8.58
CA VAL A 306 19.04 0.57 9.82
C VAL A 306 19.06 -0.93 9.53
N VAL A 307 19.38 -1.74 10.56
CA VAL A 307 19.28 -3.19 10.53
C VAL A 307 18.54 -3.65 11.79
N LYS A 308 17.44 -4.39 11.63
CA LYS A 308 16.63 -4.98 12.72
C LYS A 308 16.61 -6.49 12.52
N ASN A 309 17.11 -7.26 13.49
CA ASN A 309 17.13 -8.73 13.45
C ASN A 309 17.74 -9.29 12.14
N SER A 310 18.91 -8.77 11.76
CA SER A 310 19.61 -9.09 10.49
C SER A 310 18.88 -8.70 9.21
N ILE A 311 17.73 -8.03 9.30
CA ILE A 311 17.00 -7.50 8.15
C ILE A 311 17.47 -6.07 7.89
N PRO A 312 17.99 -5.75 6.71
CA PRO A 312 18.25 -4.38 6.32
C PRO A 312 16.95 -3.62 6.04
N GLY A 313 16.87 -2.37 6.49
CA GLY A 313 15.70 -1.52 6.27
C GLY A 313 16.01 -0.03 6.41
N LEU A 314 14.93 0.75 6.54
CA LEU A 314 14.94 2.19 6.74
C LEU A 314 14.16 2.54 8.01
N TYR A 315 14.56 3.62 8.67
CA TYR A 315 13.84 4.24 9.78
C TYR A 315 13.56 5.69 9.43
N VAL A 316 12.38 6.18 9.79
CA VAL A 316 12.00 7.59 9.62
C VAL A 316 11.24 8.08 10.84
N ASP A 317 11.58 9.30 11.29
CA ASP A 317 10.83 10.00 12.33
C ASP A 317 9.71 10.81 11.69
N SER A 318 8.47 10.45 12.01
CA SER A 318 7.24 11.01 11.45
C SER A 318 6.28 11.50 12.56
N ARG A 319 6.79 11.73 13.78
CA ARG A 319 5.96 12.19 14.91
C ARG A 319 5.34 13.57 14.71
N ASN A 320 5.90 14.37 13.81
CA ASN A 320 5.39 15.68 13.43
C ASN A 320 4.26 15.61 12.39
N ILE A 321 3.95 14.43 11.87
CA ILE A 321 2.85 14.24 10.92
C ILE A 321 1.58 13.99 11.73
N ILE A 322 0.60 14.87 11.54
CA ILE A 322 -0.74 14.72 12.09
C ILE A 322 -1.66 14.21 10.97
N PRO A 323 -2.33 13.06 11.16
CA PRO A 323 -3.23 12.54 10.14
C PRO A 323 -4.43 13.45 9.96
N ALA A 324 -4.91 13.59 8.72
CA ALA A 324 -6.09 14.40 8.42
C ALA A 324 -7.35 13.87 9.12
N GLU A 325 -8.25 14.78 9.52
CA GLU A 325 -9.56 14.48 10.10
C GLU A 325 -10.57 13.98 9.03
N GLU A 326 -10.17 12.99 8.25
CA GLU A 326 -11.06 12.31 7.30
C GLU A 326 -11.50 10.93 7.83
N PRO A 327 -12.61 10.37 7.34
CA PRO A 327 -13.00 9.00 7.65
C PRO A 327 -11.89 7.98 7.32
N VAL A 328 -11.70 7.00 8.19
CA VAL A 328 -10.77 5.88 7.95
C VAL A 328 -11.13 5.14 6.66
N PHE A 329 -12.43 4.86 6.47
CA PHE A 329 -12.98 4.26 5.26
C PHE A 329 -13.72 5.29 4.42
N LYS A 330 -13.61 5.16 3.10
CA LYS A 330 -14.17 6.06 2.10
C LYS A 330 -15.15 5.31 1.22
N GLN A 331 -16.08 6.05 0.63
CA GLN A 331 -16.93 5.54 -0.43
C GLN A 331 -16.19 5.59 -1.77
N ARG A 332 -16.24 4.51 -2.53
CA ARG A 332 -15.67 4.48 -3.89
C ARG A 332 -16.59 5.21 -4.86
N LYS A 333 -16.05 6.21 -5.55
CA LYS A 333 -16.79 7.02 -6.53
C LYS A 333 -16.88 6.38 -7.90
N GLN A 334 -15.80 5.74 -8.35
CA GLN A 334 -15.70 5.14 -9.68
C GLN A 334 -15.32 3.66 -9.54
N PRO A 335 -16.29 2.75 -9.58
CA PRO A 335 -16.03 1.31 -9.56
C PRO A 335 -15.57 0.81 -10.93
N SER A 336 -14.55 -0.04 -10.93
CA SER A 336 -14.19 -0.81 -12.12
C SER A 336 -15.16 -1.97 -12.34
N VAL A 337 -15.07 -2.63 -13.50
CA VAL A 337 -15.85 -3.85 -13.77
C VAL A 337 -15.70 -4.91 -12.67
N PHE A 338 -14.51 -5.06 -12.08
CA PHE A 338 -14.26 -5.99 -10.97
C PHE A 338 -15.06 -5.63 -9.72
N ILE A 339 -15.12 -4.34 -9.38
CA ILE A 339 -15.84 -3.85 -8.21
C ILE A 339 -17.35 -3.91 -8.43
N ASN A 340 -17.83 -3.60 -9.63
CA ASN A 340 -19.25 -3.76 -9.96
C ASN A 340 -19.70 -5.21 -9.85
N THR A 341 -18.93 -6.15 -10.43
CA THR A 341 -19.22 -7.59 -10.31
C THR A 341 -19.22 -8.04 -8.85
N PHE A 342 -18.27 -7.54 -8.04
CA PHE A 342 -18.22 -7.85 -6.61
C PHE A 342 -19.45 -7.33 -5.86
N ARG A 343 -19.78 -6.04 -6.04
CA ARG A 343 -20.90 -5.40 -5.31
C ARG A 343 -22.21 -6.11 -5.59
N ASN A 344 -22.51 -6.43 -6.85
CA ASN A 344 -23.73 -7.13 -7.25
C ASN A 344 -23.87 -8.54 -6.66
N LYS A 345 -22.79 -9.13 -6.12
CA LYS A 345 -22.82 -10.45 -5.47
C LYS A 345 -23.00 -10.38 -3.97
N ILE A 346 -22.55 -9.27 -3.36
CA ILE A 346 -22.46 -9.12 -1.91
C ILE A 346 -23.63 -8.29 -1.37
N PHE A 347 -24.04 -7.27 -2.13
CA PHE A 347 -25.15 -6.36 -1.82
C PHE A 347 -26.27 -6.57 -2.83
#